data_AF-A0A850SHS4-F1
#
_entry.id   AF-A0A850SHS4-F1
#
_cell.length_a   1.000
_cell.length_b   1.000
_cell.length_c   1.000
_cell.angle_alpha   90.00
_cell.angle_beta   90.00
_cell.angle_gamma   90.00
#
_symmetry.space_group_name_H-M   'P 1'
#
loop_
_entity.id
_entity.type
_entity.pdbx_description
1 polymer ?
#
loop_
_entity_poly.entity_id
_entity_poly.type
_entity_poly.pdbx_seq_one_letter_code
_entity_poly.pdbx_strand_id
1 'polypeptide(L)' 'MMPASFVYGSITLDFALGGRPARVTVKYRYFAQDKRVEYESIQCDDEKLREKIESDPAMREKINGYVAKALERRNEGLS' A
#
# COMPACT_ATOMS: atom_id res chain seq x y z
N MET A 1 -4.82 24.17 -14.73
CA MET A 1 -4.86 23.14 -13.67
C MET A 1 -3.51 22.48 -13.63
N MET A 2 -2.76 22.58 -12.52
CA MET A 2 -1.58 21.73 -12.34
C MET A 2 -2.07 20.28 -12.24
N PRO A 3 -1.51 19.31 -12.99
CA PRO A 3 -1.88 17.92 -12.83
C PRO A 3 -1.62 17.53 -11.37
N ALA A 4 -2.54 16.75 -10.79
CA ALA A 4 -2.34 16.22 -9.45
C ALA A 4 -0.96 15.56 -9.39
N SER A 5 -0.10 16.03 -8.48
CA SER A 5 1.28 15.54 -8.35
C SER A 5 1.35 14.06 -7.97
N PHE A 6 0.21 13.47 -7.61
CA PHE A 6 0.03 12.08 -7.26
C PHE A 6 -1.37 11.58 -7.65
N VAL A 7 -1.49 10.26 -7.76
CA VAL A 7 -2.77 9.55 -7.89
C VAL A 7 -3.07 8.79 -6.60
N TYR A 8 -4.35 8.72 -6.22
CA TYR A 8 -4.79 7.83 -5.16
C TYR A 8 -4.98 6.43 -5.73
N GLY A 9 -4.47 5.43 -5.02
CA GLY A 9 -4.65 4.03 -5.36
C GLY A 9 -5.00 3.20 -4.13
N SER A 10 -5.51 2.00 -4.40
CA SER A 10 -5.74 1.00 -3.37
C SER A 10 -5.28 -0.36 -3.85
N ILE A 11 -4.67 -1.13 -2.96
CA ILE A 11 -4.30 -2.51 -3.22
C ILE A 11 -4.75 -3.40 -2.06
N THR A 12 -5.34 -4.55 -2.38
CA THR A 12 -5.67 -5.57 -1.39
C THR A 12 -4.47 -6.49 -1.23
N LEU A 13 -4.05 -6.69 0.01
CA LEU A 13 -2.96 -7.56 0.41
C LEU A 13 -3.51 -8.62 1.36
N ASP A 14 -3.09 -9.86 1.17
CA ASP A 14 -3.33 -10.95 2.11
C ASP A 14 -2.19 -10.99 3.14
N PHE A 15 -2.54 -10.79 4.41
CA PHE A 15 -1.63 -10.93 5.55
C PHE A 15 -1.89 -12.25 6.25
N ALA A 16 -0.83 -12.91 6.73
CA ALA A 16 -0.93 -14.05 7.62
C ALA A 16 -0.37 -13.66 8.99
N LEU A 17 -1.24 -13.36 9.95
CA LEU A 17 -0.82 -13.12 11.34
C LEU A 17 -1.28 -14.26 12.22
N GLY A 18 -0.32 -14.92 12.87
CA GLY A 18 -0.61 -16.04 13.78
C GLY A 18 -1.34 -17.20 13.10
N GLY A 19 -1.14 -17.40 11.79
CA GLY A 19 -1.78 -18.47 11.01
C GLY A 19 -3.19 -18.16 10.50
N ARG A 20 -3.76 -16.98 10.82
CA ARG A 20 -5.04 -16.56 10.24
C ARG A 20 -4.80 -15.65 9.02
N PRO A 21 -5.38 -15.99 7.85
CA PRO A 21 -5.36 -15.09 6.71
C PRO A 21 -6.28 -13.91 7.00
N ALA A 22 -5.77 -12.70 6.83
CA ALA A 22 -6.48 -11.45 6.96
C ALA A 22 -6.29 -10.64 5.68
N ARG A 23 -7.40 -10.23 5.06
CA ARG A 23 -7.36 -9.30 3.93
C ARG A 23 -7.32 -7.87 4.42
N VAL A 24 -6.41 -7.13 3.83
CA VAL A 24 -6.15 -5.74 4.17
C VAL A 24 -6.19 -4.95 2.88
N THR A 25 -6.98 -3.88 2.84
CA THR A 25 -6.93 -2.91 1.74
C THR A 25 -6.08 -1.74 2.18
N VAL A 26 -4.95 -1.55 1.50
CA VAL A 26 -4.06 -0.41 1.71
C VAL A 26 -4.44 0.69 0.73
N LYS A 27 -4.68 1.89 1.24
CA LYS A 27 -4.78 3.12 0.45
C LYS A 27 -3.43 3.81 0.43
N TYR A 28 -3.04 4.26 -0.76
CA TYR A 28 -1.74 4.90 -0.98
C TYR A 28 -1.86 6.05 -1.96
N ARG A 29 -0.88 6.95 -1.90
CA ARG A 29 -0.62 7.98 -2.90
C ARG A 29 0.58 7.56 -3.73
N TYR A 30 0.46 7.65 -5.05
CA TYR A 30 1.55 7.36 -5.97
C TYR A 30 1.94 8.61 -6.75
N PHE A 31 3.20 9.00 -6.60
CA PHE A 31 3.81 10.14 -7.27
C PHE A 31 4.56 9.62 -8.49
N ALA A 32 3.97 9.75 -9.67
CA ALA A 32 4.54 9.21 -10.91
C ALA A 32 5.89 9.86 -11.27
N GLN A 33 6.10 11.14 -10.91
CA GLN A 33 7.33 11.87 -11.20
C GLN A 33 8.55 11.24 -10.52
N ASP A 34 8.39 10.83 -9.25
CA ASP A 34 9.47 10.28 -8.42
C ASP A 34 9.37 8.76 -8.23
N LYS A 35 8.38 8.12 -8.86
CA LYS A 35 7.99 6.71 -8.63
C LYS A 35 7.83 6.38 -7.14
N ARG A 36 7.37 7.35 -6.34
CA ARG A 36 7.25 7.22 -4.89
C ARG A 36 5.84 6.78 -4.51
N VAL A 37 5.76 5.83 -3.57
CA VAL A 37 4.51 5.44 -2.91
C VAL A 37 4.53 5.95 -1.49
N GLU A 38 3.43 6.57 -1.08
CA GLU A 38 3.18 6.93 0.31
C GLU A 38 1.93 6.24 0.83
N TYR A 39 2.10 5.48 1.90
CA TYR A 39 1.03 4.91 2.70
C TYR A 39 0.10 6.03 3.21
N GLU A 40 -1.21 5.84 3.07
CA GLU A 40 -2.22 6.77 3.59
C GLU A 40 -3.01 6.13 4.73
N SER A 41 -3.64 4.98 4.48
CA SER A 41 -4.42 4.26 5.48
C SER A 41 -4.60 2.78 5.14
N ILE A 42 -5.04 2.02 6.14
CA ILE A 42 -5.44 0.62 6.04
C ILE A 42 -6.93 0.47 6.36
N GLN A 43 -7.64 -0.30 5.53
CA GLN A 43 -8.94 -0.87 5.84
C GLN A 43 -8.80 -2.37 6.07
N CYS A 44 -9.12 -2.82 7.29
CA CYS A 44 -9.17 -4.21 7.68
C CYS A 44 -10.30 -4.40 8.71
N ASP A 45 -10.89 -5.60 8.72
CA ASP A 45 -11.91 -6.00 9.70
C ASP A 45 -11.29 -6.25 11.09
N ASP A 46 -10.02 -6.65 11.12
CA ASP A 46 -9.27 -6.90 12.35
C ASP A 46 -8.62 -5.61 12.86
N GLU A 47 -9.24 -5.00 13.89
CA GLU A 47 -8.77 -3.75 14.50
C GLU A 47 -7.36 -3.87 15.09
N LYS A 48 -7.02 -5.03 15.68
CA LYS A 48 -5.68 -5.26 16.25
C LYS A 48 -4.62 -5.28 15.17
N LEU A 49 -4.93 -5.87 14.02
CA LEU A 49 -4.05 -5.83 12.86
C LEU A 49 -3.90 -4.40 12.33
N ARG A 50 -5.01 -3.66 12.21
CA ARG A 50 -4.96 -2.25 11.80
C ARG A 50 -4.04 -1.46 12.72
N GLU A 51 -4.25 -1.53 14.03
CA GLU A 51 -3.43 -0.82 15.02
C GLU A 51 -1.96 -1.21 14.97
N LYS A 52 -1.65 -2.49 14.73
CA LYS A 52 -0.27 -2.98 14.62
C LYS A 52 0.43 -2.44 13.37
N ILE A 53 -0.26 -2.40 12.23
CA ILE A 53 0.28 -1.83 10.99
C ILE A 53 0.43 -0.31 11.13
N GLU A 54 -0.55 0.35 11.76
CA GLU A 54 -0.49 1.79 11.97
C GLU A 54 0.56 2.18 13.01
N SER A 55 0.75 1.44 14.09
CA SER A 55 1.77 1.77 15.09
C SER A 55 3.19 1.41 14.68
N ASP A 56 3.38 0.61 13.61
CA ASP A 56 4.70 0.15 13.18
C ASP A 56 5.17 0.85 11.89
N PRO A 57 6.08 1.84 11.99
CA PRO A 57 6.54 2.58 10.82
C PRO A 57 7.34 1.71 9.84
N ALA A 58 8.03 0.66 10.32
CA ALA A 58 8.77 -0.25 9.45
C ALA A 58 7.81 -1.11 8.59
N MET A 59 6.65 -1.47 9.13
CA MET A 59 5.58 -2.16 8.41
C MET A 59 5.01 -1.28 7.29
N ARG A 60 4.77 0.01 7.58
CA ARG A 60 4.32 0.98 6.57
C ARG A 60 5.33 1.14 5.44
N GLU A 61 6.63 1.19 5.76
CA GLU A 61 7.69 1.26 4.74
C GLU A 61 7.75 -0.01 3.88
N LYS A 62 7.62 -1.20 4.50
CA LYS A 62 7.51 -2.47 3.76
C LYS A 62 6.30 -2.48 2.81
N ILE A 63 5.16 -1.97 3.26
CA ILE A 63 3.96 -1.84 2.43
C ILE A 63 4.26 -0.91 1.23
N ASN A 64 4.85 0.27 1.46
CA ASN A 64 5.22 1.19 0.38
C ASN A 64 6.11 0.51 -0.67
N GLY A 65 7.14 -0.20 -0.21
CA GLY A 65 8.04 -0.94 -1.11
C GLY A 65 7.35 -2.06 -1.88
N TYR A 66 6.40 -2.75 -1.26
CA TYR A 66 5.61 -3.78 -1.93
C TYR A 66 4.70 -3.19 -3.00
N VAL A 67 3.97 -2.10 -2.67
CA VAL A 67 3.10 -1.40 -3.62
C VAL A 67 3.91 -0.83 -4.78
N ALA A 68 5.07 -0.22 -4.52
CA ALA A 68 5.94 0.32 -5.56
C ALA A 68 6.35 -0.78 -6.56
N LYS A 69 6.84 -1.92 -6.07
CA LYS A 69 7.19 -3.08 -6.93
C LYS A 69 5.98 -3.64 -7.68
N ALA A 70 4.81 -3.69 -7.05
CA ALA A 70 3.59 -4.17 -7.69
C ALA A 70 3.15 -3.24 -8.83
N LEU A 71 3.29 -1.92 -8.65
CA LEU A 71 3.03 -0.93 -9.68
C LEU A 71 4.04 -0.98 -10.82
N GLU A 72 5.33 -1.13 -10.52
CA GLU A 72 6.37 -1.29 -11.54
C GLU A 72 6.09 -2.48 -12.45
N ARG A 73 5.81 -3.66 -11.88
CA ARG A 73 5.46 -4.87 -12.66
C ARG A 73 4.20 -4.68 -13.51
N ARG A 74 3.21 -3.97 -12.99
CA ARG A 74 1.97 -3.67 -13.73
C ARG A 74 2.21 -2.76 -14.92
N ASN A 75 3.14 -1.82 -14.79
CA ASN A 75 3.51 -0.91 -15.87
C ASN A 75 4.39 -1.59 -16.92
N GLU A 76 5.27 -2.52 -16.52
CA GLU A 76 6.10 -3.30 -17.45
C GLU A 76 5.26 -4.23 -18.34
N GLY A 77 4.14 -4.77 -17.83
CA GLY A 77 3.22 -5.60 -18.62
C GLY A 77 2.35 -4.84 -19.64
N LEU A 78 2.48 -3.52 -19.73
CA LEU A 78 1.79 -2.65 -20.68
C LEU A 78 2.73 -2.06 -21.76
N SER A 79 3.99 -2.49 -21.79
CA SER A 79 4.97 -2.14 -22.85
C SER A 79 5.08 -3.21 -23.93
#